data_AF-A0A7S3X899-F1
#
_entry.id   AF-A0A7S3X899-F1
#
_cell.length_a   1.000
_cell.length_b   1.000
_cell.length_c   1.000
_cell.angle_alpha   90.00
_cell.angle_beta   90.00
_cell.angle_gamma   90.00
#
_symmetry.space_group_name_H-M   'P 1'
#
loop_
_entity.id
_entity.type
_entity.pdbx_description
1 polymer ?
#
loop_
_entity_poly.entity_id
_entity_poly.type
_entity_poly.pdbx_seq_one_letter_code
_entity_poly.pdbx_strand_id
1 'polypeptide(L)'
;WALTSEFFLGSGESPTVECSVELADHTRAQDSIYSIFGAGGGGAMWRHGAIMLSFADAAKNYRTDSLVGLRLELTARASMFAQPSVIYVGGLREHLPGEFHWSTDGTAECPPSFCLMPEPPIQGASAPKCGWAPPSQTIATQGPSSHNGISVEIDVTPLVAANHTLLKVWAVPTHLSEEGMWQTPKFTLASLTFHGSESIRMV
;
A
#
# COMPACT_ATOMS: atom_id res chain seq x y z
N TRP A 1 -4.46 4.09 9.85
CA TRP A 1 -4.39 5.33 9.05
C TRP A 1 -4.55 5.00 7.57
N ALA A 2 -5.16 5.90 6.81
CA ALA A 2 -5.24 5.83 5.36
C ALA A 2 -4.18 6.75 4.76
N LEU A 3 -3.36 6.23 3.85
CA LEU A 3 -2.35 6.98 3.10
C LEU A 3 -2.82 7.09 1.64
N THR A 4 -2.78 8.29 1.09
CA THR A 4 -2.91 8.53 -0.34
C THR A 4 -1.69 9.28 -0.85
N SER A 5 -1.23 8.96 -2.05
CA SER A 5 -0.24 9.78 -2.73
C SER A 5 -0.49 9.83 -4.23
N GLU A 6 -0.17 10.98 -4.81
CA GLU A 6 -0.37 11.29 -6.21
C GLU A 6 0.90 11.96 -6.75
N PHE A 7 1.33 11.54 -7.93
CA PHE A 7 2.46 12.08 -8.65
C PHE A 7 1.98 12.42 -10.05
N PHE A 8 2.15 13.66 -10.48
CA PHE A 8 1.73 14.13 -11.78
C PHE A 8 2.89 14.77 -12.53
N LEU A 9 2.98 14.49 -13.84
CA LEU A 9 3.95 15.07 -14.76
C LEU A 9 3.23 15.46 -16.05
N GLY A 10 2.91 16.75 -16.19
CA GLY A 10 2.17 17.31 -17.33
C GLY A 10 3.04 17.79 -18.49
N SER A 11 2.44 17.85 -19.69
CA SER A 11 3.07 18.49 -20.86
C SER A 11 2.94 20.02 -20.75
N GLY A 12 4.00 20.67 -20.26
CA GLY A 12 4.03 22.13 -20.07
C GLY A 12 3.56 22.59 -18.69
N GLU A 13 3.22 21.65 -17.80
CA GLU A 13 3.02 21.91 -16.38
C GLU A 13 4.23 21.44 -15.58
N SER A 14 4.44 22.11 -14.45
CA SER A 14 5.40 21.68 -13.45
C SER A 14 4.97 20.33 -12.85
N PRO A 15 5.91 19.44 -12.48
CA PRO A 15 5.57 18.20 -11.81
C PRO A 15 5.02 18.48 -10.41
N THR A 16 3.96 17.76 -10.07
CA THR A 16 3.26 17.89 -8.78
C THR A 16 3.33 16.59 -8.03
N VAL A 17 3.54 16.66 -6.73
CA VAL A 17 3.47 15.49 -5.86
C VAL A 17 2.67 15.84 -4.62
N GLU A 18 1.68 15.02 -4.30
CA GLU A 18 0.82 15.15 -3.13
C GLU A 18 0.83 13.87 -2.32
N CYS A 19 0.82 14.01 -1.00
CA CYS A 19 0.72 12.91 -0.05
C CYS A 19 -0.10 13.32 1.16
N SER A 20 -1.08 12.50 1.52
CA SER A 20 -1.90 12.70 2.71
C SER A 20 -1.95 11.42 3.53
N VAL A 21 -1.84 11.57 4.85
CA VAL A 21 -2.12 10.51 5.82
C VAL A 21 -3.16 11.00 6.80
N GLU A 22 -4.28 10.30 6.83
CA GLU A 22 -5.42 10.62 7.70
C GLU A 22 -5.68 9.44 8.65
N LEU A 23 -6.31 9.73 9.79
CA LEU A 23 -6.83 8.68 10.66
C LEU A 23 -7.83 7.83 9.87
N ALA A 24 -7.68 6.51 9.97
CA ALA A 24 -8.57 5.58 9.28
C ALA A 24 -9.95 5.64 9.94
N ASP A 25 -10.95 6.09 9.18
CA ASP A 25 -12.36 5.97 9.55
C ASP A 25 -12.94 4.79 8.77
N HIS A 26 -13.07 3.65 9.44
CA HIS A 26 -13.55 2.39 8.86
C HIS A 26 -15.00 2.46 8.32
N THR A 27 -15.70 3.57 8.55
CA THR A 27 -17.02 3.83 7.97
C THR A 27 -16.97 4.60 6.64
N ARG A 28 -15.79 5.12 6.26
CA ARG A 28 -15.58 5.89 5.03
C ARG A 28 -14.81 5.10 3.97
N ALA A 29 -15.11 5.39 2.71
CA ALA A 29 -14.43 4.83 1.53
C ALA A 29 -12.95 5.29 1.36
N GLN A 30 -12.34 5.85 2.41
CA GLN A 30 -10.96 6.35 2.47
C GLN A 30 -9.97 5.23 2.86
N ASP A 31 -10.42 4.17 3.52
CA ASP A 31 -9.60 2.99 3.83
C ASP A 31 -9.52 2.07 2.61
N SER A 32 -8.80 2.53 1.59
CA SER A 32 -8.68 1.81 0.32
C SER A 32 -7.26 1.59 -0.11
N ILE A 33 -6.99 0.36 -0.51
CA ILE A 33 -5.73 -0.08 -1.10
C ILE A 33 -5.90 -0.11 -2.61
N TYR A 34 -5.09 0.64 -3.33
CA TYR A 34 -5.09 0.65 -4.79
C TYR A 34 -3.78 1.25 -5.33
N SER A 35 -3.43 0.91 -6.56
CA SER A 35 -2.37 1.62 -7.30
C SER A 35 -2.78 1.80 -8.76
N ILE A 36 -2.46 2.95 -9.33
CA ILE A 36 -2.85 3.38 -10.67
C ILE A 36 -1.67 4.08 -11.34
N PHE A 37 -1.48 3.82 -12.63
CA PHE A 37 -0.69 4.63 -13.55
C PHE A 37 -1.45 4.82 -14.86
N GLY A 38 -1.50 6.07 -15.32
CA GLY A 38 -2.05 6.44 -16.62
C GLY A 38 -1.20 7.52 -17.29
N ALA A 39 -1.13 7.48 -18.62
CA ALA A 39 -0.44 8.49 -19.41
C ALA A 39 -1.23 8.83 -20.68
N GLY A 40 -1.16 10.08 -21.12
CA GLY A 40 -1.85 10.57 -22.31
C GLY A 40 -1.32 11.94 -22.77
N GLY A 41 -2.02 12.59 -23.70
CA GLY A 41 -1.58 13.86 -24.28
C GLY A 41 -1.36 15.01 -23.28
N GLY A 42 -2.01 14.95 -22.11
CA GLY A 42 -1.87 15.92 -21.03
C GLY A 42 -0.78 15.61 -20.01
N GLY A 43 -0.16 14.43 -20.05
CA GLY A 43 0.85 14.03 -19.06
C GLY A 43 0.70 12.61 -18.56
N ALA A 44 1.44 12.30 -17.50
CA ALA A 44 1.46 11.03 -16.80
C ALA A 44 1.11 11.22 -15.32
N MET A 45 0.34 10.29 -14.77
CA MET A 45 -0.14 10.33 -13.39
C MET A 45 0.03 8.97 -12.73
N TRP A 46 0.55 8.98 -11.51
CA TRP A 46 0.62 7.83 -10.63
C TRP A 46 -0.16 8.13 -9.36
N ARG A 47 -0.97 7.18 -8.91
CA ARG A 47 -1.74 7.30 -7.67
C ARG A 47 -1.66 6.01 -6.89
N HIS A 48 -1.51 6.09 -5.57
CA HIS A 48 -1.69 4.93 -4.71
C HIS A 48 -2.45 5.30 -3.44
N GLY A 49 -3.26 4.34 -3.00
CA GLY A 49 -3.85 4.29 -1.67
C GLY A 49 -3.27 3.10 -0.92
N ALA A 50 -2.94 3.30 0.35
CA ALA A 50 -2.39 2.29 1.23
C ALA A 50 -2.96 2.41 2.64
N ILE A 51 -2.94 1.31 3.38
CA ILE A 51 -3.27 1.30 4.80
C ILE A 51 -1.98 1.32 5.61
N MET A 52 -1.91 2.20 6.58
CA MET A 52 -0.78 2.32 7.50
C MET A 52 -1.22 1.88 8.89
N LEU A 53 -0.46 0.98 9.52
CA LEU A 53 -0.76 0.36 10.81
C LEU A 53 0.42 0.52 11.75
N SER A 54 0.14 0.80 13.02
CA SER A 54 1.17 0.85 14.06
C SER A 54 1.35 -0.51 14.72
N PHE A 55 2.61 -0.96 14.86
CA PHE A 55 2.90 -2.13 15.68
C PHE A 55 2.66 -1.90 17.16
N ALA A 56 2.66 -0.65 17.65
CA ALA A 56 2.32 -0.37 19.04
C ALA A 56 0.89 -0.81 19.39
N ASP A 57 -0.02 -0.79 18.41
CA ASP A 57 -1.40 -1.26 18.61
C ASP A 57 -1.49 -2.80 18.54
N ALA A 58 -0.62 -3.46 17.78
CA ALA A 58 -0.47 -4.91 17.79
C ALA A 58 0.18 -5.42 19.10
N ALA A 59 1.25 -4.76 19.54
CA ALA A 59 2.07 -5.14 20.69
C ALA A 59 1.33 -5.00 22.03
N LYS A 60 0.26 -4.18 22.12
CA LYS A 60 -0.63 -4.15 23.30
C LYS A 60 -1.25 -5.52 23.60
N ASN A 61 -1.41 -6.38 22.58
CA ASN A 61 -2.12 -7.65 22.70
C ASN A 61 -1.22 -8.88 22.52
N TYR A 62 0.03 -8.75 22.06
CA TYR A 62 0.90 -9.88 21.71
C TYR A 62 2.30 -9.75 22.30
N ARG A 63 2.80 -10.84 22.90
CA ARG A 63 4.20 -10.91 23.38
C ARG A 63 5.12 -10.94 22.17
N THR A 64 6.20 -10.16 22.22
CA THR A 64 7.23 -10.06 21.15
C THR A 64 7.86 -11.40 20.75
N ASP A 65 7.74 -12.44 21.58
CA ASP A 65 8.26 -13.79 21.33
C ASP A 65 7.27 -14.73 20.60
N SER A 66 6.12 -14.23 20.16
CA SER A 66 5.08 -15.04 19.48
C SER A 66 5.01 -14.75 17.99
N LEU A 67 4.69 -15.77 17.19
CA LEU A 67 4.38 -15.62 15.77
C LEU A 67 3.21 -14.63 15.60
N VAL A 68 3.40 -13.59 14.78
CA VAL A 68 2.41 -12.53 14.59
C VAL A 68 1.86 -12.59 13.17
N GLY A 69 0.60 -13.00 13.06
CA GLY A 69 -0.17 -12.93 11.82
C GLY A 69 -1.01 -11.65 11.74
N LEU A 70 -1.18 -11.14 10.52
CA LEU A 70 -2.09 -10.06 10.18
C LEU A 70 -3.20 -10.64 9.29
N ARG A 71 -4.45 -10.48 9.71
CA ARG A 71 -5.65 -10.81 8.92
C ARG A 71 -6.31 -9.52 8.44
N LEU A 72 -6.55 -9.43 7.14
CA LEU A 72 -7.22 -8.33 6.46
C LEU A 72 -8.47 -8.85 5.76
N GLU A 73 -9.65 -8.34 6.10
CA GLU A 73 -10.85 -8.62 5.31
C GLU A 73 -11.02 -7.52 4.28
N LEU A 74 -10.86 -7.87 3.00
CA LEU A 74 -10.88 -6.94 1.88
C LEU A 74 -12.07 -7.19 0.97
N THR A 75 -12.73 -6.12 0.55
CA THR A 75 -13.74 -6.17 -0.52
C THR A 75 -13.19 -5.51 -1.77
N ALA A 76 -13.19 -6.23 -2.89
CA ALA A 76 -12.67 -5.71 -4.15
C ALA A 76 -13.77 -5.03 -4.98
N ARG A 77 -13.53 -3.78 -5.39
CA ARG A 77 -14.27 -3.12 -6.46
C ARG A 77 -13.37 -3.01 -7.68
N ALA A 78 -13.49 -3.97 -8.59
CA ALA A 78 -12.81 -3.93 -9.87
C ALA A 78 -13.51 -2.96 -10.82
N SER A 79 -12.72 -2.15 -11.54
CA SER A 79 -13.18 -1.44 -12.73
C SER A 79 -12.91 -2.31 -13.97
N MET A 80 -13.49 -1.97 -15.12
CA MET A 80 -13.29 -2.76 -16.35
C MET A 80 -11.83 -2.83 -16.84
N PHE A 81 -10.97 -1.91 -16.40
CA PHE A 81 -9.54 -1.91 -16.73
C PHE A 81 -8.66 -2.29 -15.54
N ALA A 82 -9.25 -2.82 -14.46
CA ALA A 82 -8.51 -3.30 -13.30
C ALA A 82 -7.81 -4.63 -13.62
N GLN A 83 -6.52 -4.67 -13.36
CA GLN A 83 -5.68 -5.85 -13.55
C GLN A 83 -5.59 -6.64 -12.24
N PRO A 84 -5.53 -7.99 -12.29
CA PRO A 84 -5.08 -8.81 -11.19
C PRO A 84 -3.89 -8.20 -10.43
N SER A 85 -3.92 -8.30 -9.12
CA SER A 85 -2.98 -7.61 -8.24
C SER A 85 -2.56 -8.49 -7.08
N VAL A 86 -1.45 -8.12 -6.46
CA VAL A 86 -0.92 -8.74 -5.26
C VAL A 86 -0.96 -7.71 -4.15
N ILE A 87 -1.40 -8.14 -2.97
CA ILE A 87 -1.35 -7.36 -1.74
C ILE A 87 0.01 -7.58 -1.10
N TYR A 88 0.66 -6.48 -0.77
CA TYR A 88 1.95 -6.46 -0.10
C TYR A 88 1.82 -5.80 1.26
N VAL A 89 2.57 -6.33 2.23
CA VAL A 89 2.78 -5.72 3.54
C VAL A 89 4.26 -5.51 3.74
N GLY A 90 4.66 -4.26 3.97
CA GLY A 90 6.04 -3.87 4.22
C GLY A 90 6.21 -3.08 5.50
N GLY A 91 7.36 -3.28 6.16
CA GLY A 91 7.72 -2.59 7.38
C GLY A 91 8.39 -1.24 7.12
N LEU A 92 8.02 -0.22 7.90
CA LEU A 92 8.68 1.08 7.93
C LEU A 92 9.26 1.32 9.33
N ARG A 93 10.47 1.87 9.38
CA ARG A 93 11.14 2.25 10.64
C ARG A 93 10.80 3.67 11.10
N GLU A 94 10.17 4.45 10.21
CA GLU A 94 9.76 5.82 10.50
C GLU A 94 8.53 5.82 11.40
N HIS A 95 8.41 6.84 12.25
CA HIS A 95 7.18 7.09 12.98
C HIS A 95 6.26 7.95 12.12
N LEU A 96 4.96 7.65 12.14
CA LEU A 96 4.00 8.41 11.36
C LEU A 96 3.61 9.65 12.18
N PRO A 97 3.87 10.87 11.70
CA PRO A 97 3.34 12.05 12.37
C PRO A 97 1.82 12.07 12.18
N GLY A 98 1.05 11.75 13.22
CA GLY A 98 -0.41 11.88 13.31
C GLY A 98 -1.18 11.98 11.98
N GLU A 99 -1.93 13.08 11.81
CA GLU A 99 -2.38 13.51 10.49
C GLU A 99 -1.22 14.24 9.79
N PHE A 100 -0.99 13.90 8.51
CA PHE A 100 0.11 14.44 7.72
C PHE A 100 -0.39 14.84 6.35
N HIS A 101 0.02 16.02 5.90
CA HIS A 101 -0.20 16.44 4.52
C HIS A 101 1.06 17.10 3.98
N TRP A 102 1.42 16.71 2.76
CA TRP A 102 2.58 17.23 2.05
C TRP A 102 2.22 17.41 0.59
N SER A 103 2.59 18.54 0.00
CA SER A 103 2.40 18.84 -1.40
C SER A 103 3.55 19.72 -1.90
N THR A 104 4.01 19.45 -3.12
CA THR A 104 4.96 20.30 -3.83
C THR A 104 4.59 20.40 -5.29
N ASP A 105 4.89 21.55 -5.89
CA ASP A 105 4.70 21.84 -7.30
C ASP A 105 5.98 22.50 -7.84
N GLY A 106 6.47 22.00 -8.98
CA GLY A 106 7.58 22.61 -9.71
C GLY A 106 8.96 22.45 -9.06
N THR A 107 9.08 21.65 -8.01
CA THR A 107 10.35 21.41 -7.33
C THR A 107 10.93 20.02 -7.66
N ALA A 108 12.20 19.83 -7.31
CA ALA A 108 12.84 18.52 -7.30
C ALA A 108 12.74 17.82 -5.94
N GLU A 109 12.01 18.41 -4.98
CA GLU A 109 11.83 17.81 -3.67
C GLU A 109 10.89 16.61 -3.78
N CYS A 110 11.22 15.57 -3.01
CA CYS A 110 10.44 14.35 -2.96
C CYS A 110 9.81 14.17 -1.58
N PRO A 111 8.62 13.56 -1.51
CA PRO A 111 7.96 13.34 -0.25
C PRO A 111 8.73 12.31 0.59
N PRO A 112 8.41 12.18 1.89
CA PRO A 112 8.95 11.12 2.72
C PRO A 112 8.76 9.72 2.12
N SER A 113 9.62 8.78 2.52
CA SER A 113 9.68 7.43 1.92
C SER A 113 8.35 6.68 1.99
N PHE A 114 7.57 6.88 3.06
CA PHE A 114 6.27 6.26 3.24
C PHE A 114 5.24 6.72 2.21
N CYS A 115 5.37 7.91 1.63
CA CYS A 115 4.50 8.42 0.57
C CYS A 115 4.83 7.86 -0.82
N LEU A 116 6.04 7.33 -1.01
CA LEU A 116 6.45 6.82 -2.31
C LEU A 116 5.66 5.56 -2.69
N MET A 117 5.40 5.40 -3.98
CA MET A 117 4.74 4.21 -4.52
C MET A 117 5.71 3.03 -4.49
N PRO A 118 5.29 1.86 -4.03
CA PRO A 118 6.13 0.67 -4.12
C PRO A 118 6.36 0.25 -5.56
N GLU A 119 7.54 -0.30 -5.84
CA GLU A 119 7.86 -0.83 -7.17
C GLU A 119 6.97 -2.04 -7.48
N PRO A 120 6.25 -2.06 -8.61
CA PRO A 120 5.54 -3.25 -9.04
C PRO A 120 6.55 -4.32 -9.47
N PRO A 121 6.29 -5.62 -9.22
CA PRO A 121 7.18 -6.73 -9.58
C PRO A 121 7.17 -7.04 -11.09
N ILE A 122 6.90 -6.04 -11.93
CA ILE A 122 6.74 -6.17 -13.38
C ILE A 122 7.82 -5.34 -14.07
N GLN A 123 8.54 -5.97 -15.00
CA GLN A 123 9.53 -5.28 -15.79
C GLN A 123 8.89 -4.24 -16.70
N GLY A 124 9.53 -3.07 -16.82
CA GLY A 124 9.10 -2.00 -17.73
C GLY A 124 8.00 -1.08 -17.18
N ALA A 125 7.65 -1.18 -15.89
CA ALA A 125 6.71 -0.25 -15.28
C ALA A 125 7.30 1.18 -15.21
N SER A 126 6.53 2.16 -15.70
CA SER A 126 6.90 3.57 -15.62
C SER A 126 6.99 4.03 -14.17
N ALA A 127 8.12 4.63 -13.79
CA ALA A 127 8.34 5.16 -12.45
C ALA A 127 7.88 6.62 -12.32
N PRO A 128 7.32 7.03 -11.17
CA PRO A 128 7.07 8.44 -10.88
C PRO A 128 8.40 9.20 -10.76
N LYS A 129 8.36 10.54 -10.85
CA LYS A 129 9.56 11.40 -10.79
C LYS A 129 10.44 11.13 -9.57
N CYS A 130 9.83 10.86 -8.42
CA CYS A 130 10.52 10.58 -7.17
C CYS A 130 10.96 9.11 -7.01
N GLY A 131 10.78 8.29 -8.06
CA GLY A 131 11.07 6.87 -8.03
C GLY A 131 10.14 6.08 -7.14
N TRP A 132 10.47 4.81 -6.98
CA TRP A 132 9.73 3.90 -6.12
C TRP A 132 10.15 4.04 -4.65
N ALA A 133 9.26 3.61 -3.76
CA ALA A 133 9.61 3.40 -2.36
C ALA A 133 10.79 2.43 -2.28
N PRO A 134 11.78 2.68 -1.41
CA PRO A 134 12.89 1.77 -1.20
C PRO A 134 12.38 0.35 -0.91
N PRO A 135 13.11 -0.69 -1.35
CA PRO A 135 12.71 -2.06 -1.07
C PRO A 135 12.63 -2.26 0.44
N SER A 136 11.41 -2.50 0.92
CA SER A 136 11.17 -2.95 2.29
C SER A 136 11.19 -4.47 2.29
N GLN A 137 11.37 -5.08 3.46
CA GLN A 137 10.99 -6.48 3.59
C GLN A 137 9.50 -6.54 3.37
N THR A 138 9.06 -7.29 2.36
CA THR A 138 7.66 -7.35 1.98
C THR A 138 7.15 -8.76 1.93
N ILE A 139 5.89 -8.93 2.30
CA ILE A 139 5.19 -10.21 2.24
C ILE A 139 4.04 -10.05 1.29
N ALA A 140 3.97 -10.96 0.32
CA ALA A 140 3.09 -10.89 -0.82
C ALA A 140 2.02 -11.99 -0.74
N THR A 141 0.80 -11.65 -1.10
CA THR A 141 -0.30 -12.59 -1.25
C THR A 141 -1.23 -12.14 -2.36
N GLN A 142 -1.86 -13.09 -3.05
CA GLN A 142 -2.73 -12.76 -4.19
C GLN A 142 -3.90 -11.90 -3.73
N GLY A 143 -4.15 -10.81 -4.45
CA GLY A 143 -5.30 -9.95 -4.20
C GLY A 143 -6.60 -10.63 -4.62
N PRO A 144 -7.73 -10.32 -3.95
CA PRO A 144 -9.00 -10.93 -4.30
C PRO A 144 -9.47 -10.54 -5.70
N SER A 145 -9.92 -11.52 -6.48
CA SER A 145 -10.43 -11.33 -7.84
C SER A 145 -11.95 -11.07 -7.90
N SER A 146 -12.67 -11.23 -6.78
CA SER A 146 -14.14 -11.21 -6.73
C SER A 146 -14.69 -10.19 -5.73
N HIS A 147 -15.95 -9.80 -5.93
CA HIS A 147 -16.70 -8.88 -5.06
C HIS A 147 -17.05 -9.45 -3.68
N ASN A 148 -16.84 -10.74 -3.47
CA ASN A 148 -17.08 -11.35 -2.16
C ASN A 148 -15.88 -11.03 -1.26
N GLY A 149 -16.15 -10.53 -0.06
CA GLY A 149 -15.11 -10.21 0.93
C GLY A 149 -14.19 -11.42 1.13
N ILE A 150 -12.89 -11.21 1.02
CA ILE A 150 -11.87 -12.26 1.16
C ILE A 150 -10.95 -11.89 2.32
N SER A 151 -10.70 -12.87 3.17
CA SER A 151 -9.72 -12.79 4.24
C SER A 151 -8.33 -13.06 3.68
N VAL A 152 -7.43 -12.10 3.82
CA VAL A 152 -6.04 -12.18 3.46
C VAL A 152 -5.22 -12.31 4.75
N GLU A 153 -4.46 -13.39 4.87
CA GLU A 153 -3.61 -13.67 6.03
C GLU A 153 -2.14 -13.59 5.66
N ILE A 154 -1.37 -12.89 6.50
CA ILE A 154 0.01 -12.52 6.23
C ILE A 154 0.82 -12.70 7.52
N ASP A 155 1.86 -13.53 7.49
CA ASP A 155 2.78 -13.71 8.62
C ASP A 155 3.73 -12.51 8.73
N VAL A 156 3.42 -11.53 9.58
CA VAL A 156 4.26 -10.33 9.75
C VAL A 156 5.38 -10.50 10.77
N THR A 157 5.62 -11.72 11.27
CA THR A 157 6.69 -12.02 12.24
C THR A 157 8.06 -11.47 11.81
N PRO A 158 8.50 -11.61 10.54
CA PRO A 158 9.79 -11.10 10.12
C PRO A 158 9.91 -9.57 10.25
N LEU A 159 8.79 -8.85 10.05
CA LEU A 159 8.74 -7.39 10.14
C LEU A 159 8.79 -6.92 11.61
N VAL A 160 8.16 -7.68 12.50
CA VAL A 160 8.26 -7.46 13.95
C VAL A 160 9.70 -7.69 14.42
N ALA A 161 10.32 -8.80 14.03
CA ALA A 161 11.69 -9.14 14.39
C ALA A 161 12.73 -8.12 13.89
N ALA A 162 12.44 -7.44 12.77
CA ALA A 162 13.27 -6.38 12.21
C ALA A 162 13.07 -4.99 12.88
N ASN A 163 12.28 -4.91 13.96
CA ASN A 163 11.97 -3.70 14.71
C ASN A 163 11.33 -2.58 13.87
N HIS A 164 10.45 -2.94 12.93
CA HIS A 164 9.63 -1.96 12.26
C HIS A 164 8.57 -1.41 13.22
N THR A 165 8.22 -0.13 13.07
CA THR A 165 7.23 0.57 13.91
C THR A 165 5.88 0.68 13.23
N LEU A 166 5.89 0.68 11.91
CA LEU A 166 4.69 0.75 11.08
C LEU A 166 4.69 -0.36 10.03
N LEU A 167 3.48 -0.78 9.65
CA LEU A 167 3.23 -1.55 8.45
C LEU A 167 2.53 -0.67 7.43
N LYS A 168 3.01 -0.70 6.19
CA LYS A 168 2.29 -0.21 5.02
C LYS A 168 1.69 -1.42 4.31
N VAL A 169 0.42 -1.35 3.96
CA VAL A 169 -0.30 -2.36 3.17
C VAL A 169 -0.73 -1.73 1.86
N TRP A 170 -0.32 -2.30 0.74
CA TRP A 170 -0.57 -1.75 -0.60
C TRP A 170 -0.87 -2.85 -1.62
N ALA A 171 -1.34 -2.45 -2.79
CA ALA A 171 -1.58 -3.35 -3.92
C ALA A 171 -0.68 -2.94 -5.10
N VAL A 172 -0.20 -3.92 -5.86
CA VAL A 172 0.47 -3.69 -7.15
C VAL A 172 -0.13 -4.61 -8.20
N PRO A 173 -0.20 -4.20 -9.48
CA PRO A 173 -0.66 -5.08 -10.54
C PRO A 173 0.33 -6.24 -10.75
N THR A 174 -0.14 -7.33 -11.35
CA THR A 174 0.72 -8.49 -11.73
C THR A 174 1.18 -8.46 -13.19
N HIS A 175 0.62 -7.59 -14.01
CA HIS A 175 0.99 -7.36 -15.40
C HIS A 175 0.71 -5.91 -15.79
N LEU A 176 1.30 -5.45 -16.88
CA LEU A 176 1.00 -4.14 -17.48
C LEU A 176 0.04 -4.35 -18.66
N SER A 177 -0.73 -3.33 -19.03
CA SER A 177 -1.47 -3.38 -20.29
C SER A 177 -0.48 -3.26 -21.45
N GLU A 178 -0.91 -3.60 -22.67
CA GLU A 178 -0.08 -3.38 -23.88
C GLU A 178 0.29 -1.90 -24.06
N GLU A 179 -0.52 -0.99 -23.54
CA GLU A 179 -0.30 0.46 -23.58
C GLU A 179 0.61 0.94 -22.42
N GLY A 180 1.12 0.04 -21.58
CA GLY A 180 1.96 0.35 -20.43
C GLY A 180 1.22 0.99 -19.24
N MET A 181 -0.10 1.22 -19.38
CA MET A 181 -0.98 1.70 -18.31
C MET A 181 -1.46 0.56 -17.43
N TRP A 182 -1.79 0.86 -16.18
CA TRP A 182 -2.22 -0.16 -15.24
C TRP A 182 -3.00 0.42 -14.08
N GLN A 183 -3.88 -0.41 -13.52
CA GLN A 183 -4.54 -0.12 -12.26
C GLN A 183 -4.92 -1.42 -11.56
N THR A 184 -4.85 -1.43 -10.24
CA THR A 184 -5.40 -2.52 -9.44
C THR A 184 -6.89 -2.31 -9.20
N PRO A 185 -7.64 -3.34 -8.76
CA PRO A 185 -8.92 -3.11 -8.10
C PRO A 185 -8.74 -2.15 -6.93
N LYS A 186 -9.80 -1.44 -6.58
CA LYS A 186 -9.87 -0.69 -5.33
C LYS A 186 -10.33 -1.65 -4.24
N PHE A 187 -9.44 -1.99 -3.31
CA PHE A 187 -9.77 -2.85 -2.17
C PHE A 187 -10.16 -1.99 -0.98
N THR A 188 -11.37 -2.17 -0.47
CA THR A 188 -11.81 -1.53 0.77
C THR A 188 -11.55 -2.47 1.95
N LEU A 189 -10.95 -1.96 3.01
CA LEU A 189 -10.74 -2.70 4.25
C LEU A 189 -12.06 -2.78 5.04
N ALA A 190 -12.57 -3.98 5.26
CA ALA A 190 -13.76 -4.22 6.07
C ALA A 190 -13.39 -4.46 7.54
N SER A 191 -12.35 -5.25 7.79
CA SER A 191 -11.84 -5.49 9.13
C SER A 191 -10.35 -5.84 9.10
N LEU A 192 -9.70 -5.67 10.25
CA LEU A 192 -8.28 -5.92 10.43
C LEU A 192 -8.03 -6.51 11.81
N THR A 193 -7.24 -7.56 11.90
CA THR A 193 -6.92 -8.20 13.17
C THR A 193 -5.51 -8.79 13.16
N PHE A 194 -4.71 -8.42 14.17
CA PHE A 194 -3.50 -9.17 14.50
C PHE A 194 -3.88 -10.44 15.27
N HIS A 195 -3.25 -11.56 14.97
CA HIS A 195 -3.45 -12.83 15.66
C HIS A 195 -2.10 -13.48 15.99
N GLY A 196 -2.00 -14.08 17.17
CA GLY A 196 -0.90 -14.96 17.50
C GLY A 196 -1.19 -16.34 16.92
N SER A 197 -0.25 -16.95 16.19
CA SER A 197 -0.38 -18.39 15.94
C SER A 197 0.16 -19.12 17.16
N GLU A 198 -0.73 -19.68 17.99
CA GLU A 198 -0.30 -20.74 18.90
C GLU A 198 0.30 -21.84 18.02
N SER A 199 1.58 -22.13 18.25
CA SER A 199 2.37 -23.17 17.62
C SER A 199 1.50 -24.30 17.07
N ILE A 200 1.53 -24.48 15.75
CA ILE A 200 1.25 -25.78 15.13
C ILE A 200 2.12 -26.77 15.89
N ARG A 201 1.51 -27.59 16.75
CA ARG A 201 2.18 -28.75 17.32
C ARG A 201 2.55 -29.62 16.11
N MET A 202 3.83 -29.62 15.75
CA MET A 202 4.36 -30.71 14.95
C MET A 202 4.14 -31.97 15.76
N VAL A 203 3.27 -32.84 15.25
CA VAL A 203 3.12 -34.22 15.69
C VAL A 203 4.25 -35.02 15.08
#